data_AF-A0A7C5EIB8-F1
#
_entry.id   AF-A0A7C5EIB8-F1
#
_cell.length_a   1.000
_cell.length_b   1.000
_cell.length_c   1.000
_cell.angle_alpha   90.00
_cell.angle_beta   90.00
_cell.angle_gamma   90.00
#
_symmetry.space_group_name_H-M   'P 1'
#
loop_
_entity.id
_entity.type
_entity.pdbx_description
1 polymer ?
#
loop_
_entity_poly.entity_id
_entity_poly.type
_entity_poly.pdbx_seq_one_letter_code
_entity_poly.pdbx_strand_id
1 'polypeptide(L)'
;VCPTLAIRRLDLDQKRKTAIALARVEPSACIAWAGGQYCMVCDEHCPYKAIGSEEHAGVPCPVVREDRCRGCGMCETVCPGNGPAIRVEGIQPQRHLAD
;
A
#
# COMPACT_ATOMS: atom_id res chain seq x y z
N VAL A 1 15.57 -8.04 19.24
CA VAL A 1 15.71 -6.60 18.96
C VAL A 1 17.17 -6.36 18.57
N CYS A 2 17.45 -5.45 17.62
CA CYS A 2 18.82 -5.24 17.13
C CYS A 2 19.68 -4.51 18.20
N PRO A 3 20.88 -5.02 18.56
CA PRO A 3 21.75 -4.38 19.56
C PRO A 3 22.24 -2.98 19.19
N THR A 4 22.43 -2.71 17.88
CA THR A 4 22.85 -1.40 17.37
C THR A 4 21.68 -0.44 17.11
N LEU A 5 20.46 -0.82 17.52
CA LEU A 5 19.22 -0.07 17.35
C LEU A 5 18.74 0.14 15.91
N ALA A 6 19.31 -0.56 14.92
CA ALA A 6 18.79 -0.56 13.54
C ALA A 6 17.33 -1.04 13.47
N ILE A 7 16.96 -2.00 14.33
CA ILE A 7 15.58 -2.40 14.61
C ILE A 7 15.29 -2.09 16.07
N ARG A 8 14.50 -1.04 16.32
CA ARG A 8 14.11 -0.58 17.67
C ARG A 8 13.07 -1.52 18.31
N ARG A 9 13.05 -1.58 19.65
CA ARG A 9 11.97 -2.26 20.38
C ARG A 9 10.71 -1.40 20.29
N LEU A 10 9.64 -1.99 19.78
CA LEU A 10 8.29 -1.42 19.81
C LEU A 10 7.40 -2.34 20.66
N ASP A 11 6.54 -1.76 21.48
CA ASP A 11 5.48 -2.54 22.14
C ASP A 11 4.41 -2.99 21.13
N LEU A 12 3.41 -3.74 21.59
CA LEU A 12 2.39 -4.31 20.69
C LEU A 12 1.54 -3.24 20.01
N ASP A 13 1.20 -2.16 20.70
CA ASP A 13 0.37 -1.08 20.15
C ASP A 13 1.15 -0.30 19.08
N GLN A 14 2.39 0.07 19.42
CA GLN A 14 3.31 0.72 18.49
C GLN A 14 3.57 -0.13 17.25
N LYS A 15 3.79 -1.45 17.40
CA LYS A 15 3.98 -2.37 16.25
C LYS A 15 2.78 -2.37 15.31
N ARG A 16 1.57 -2.37 15.86
CA ARG A 16 0.33 -2.36 15.06
C ARG A 16 0.10 -1.04 14.34
N LYS A 17 0.73 0.05 14.77
CA LYS A 17 0.60 1.41 14.22
C LYS A 17 1.84 1.90 13.48
N THR A 18 2.89 1.10 13.37
CA THR A 18 4.10 1.52 12.67
C THR A 18 4.07 1.03 11.22
N ALA A 19 4.07 1.96 10.27
CA ALA A 19 4.26 1.66 8.87
C ALA A 19 5.73 1.31 8.61
N ILE A 20 5.97 0.09 8.10
CA ILE A 20 7.30 -0.40 7.77
C ILE A 20 7.69 -0.12 6.31
N ALA A 21 6.69 0.09 5.47
CA ALA A 21 6.79 0.35 4.04
C ALA A 21 5.55 1.12 3.57
N LEU A 22 5.56 1.56 2.31
CA LEU A 22 4.46 2.27 1.68
C LEU A 22 4.18 1.69 0.30
N ALA A 23 2.89 1.48 -0.01
CA ALA A 23 2.46 1.10 -1.34
C ALA A 23 2.40 2.33 -2.28
N ARG A 24 2.81 2.16 -3.54
CA ARG A 24 2.66 3.15 -4.61
C ARG A 24 2.11 2.47 -5.85
N VAL A 25 1.09 3.06 -6.46
CA VAL A 25 0.57 2.62 -7.77
C VAL A 25 1.46 3.20 -8.86
N GLU A 26 1.81 2.39 -9.84
CA GLU A 26 2.42 2.79 -11.11
C GLU A 26 1.28 2.89 -12.15
N PRO A 27 0.77 4.09 -12.46
CA PRO A 27 -0.40 4.24 -13.32
C PRO A 27 -0.18 3.66 -14.71
N SER A 28 1.04 3.73 -15.24
CA SER A 28 1.37 3.20 -16.57
C SER A 28 1.31 1.68 -16.68
N ALA A 29 1.43 0.96 -15.55
CA ALA A 29 1.34 -0.49 -15.49
C ALA A 29 -0.02 -1.01 -15.00
N CYS A 30 -0.85 -0.14 -14.41
CA CYS A 30 -2.11 -0.53 -13.80
C CYS A 30 -3.22 -0.65 -14.86
N ILE A 31 -3.92 -1.78 -14.92
CA ILE A 31 -4.97 -2.01 -15.92
C ILE A 31 -6.19 -1.09 -15.78
N ALA A 32 -6.43 -0.54 -14.58
CA ALA A 32 -7.44 0.50 -14.38
C ALA A 32 -6.98 1.84 -14.93
N TRP A 33 -5.78 2.30 -14.54
CA TRP A 33 -5.24 3.58 -14.98
C TRP A 33 -4.86 3.60 -16.46
N ALA A 34 -4.03 2.67 -16.93
CA ALA A 34 -3.54 2.63 -18.30
C ALA A 34 -4.53 1.99 -19.27
N GLY A 35 -5.30 0.99 -18.80
CA GLY A 35 -6.19 0.20 -19.65
C GLY A 35 -7.66 0.65 -19.64
N GLY A 36 -8.07 1.51 -18.70
CA GLY A 36 -9.48 1.89 -18.54
C GLY A 36 -10.38 0.69 -18.19
N GLN A 37 -9.83 -0.36 -17.57
CA GLN A 37 -10.57 -1.56 -17.19
C GLN A 37 -10.93 -1.51 -15.71
N TYR A 38 -12.12 -1.97 -15.33
CA TYR A 38 -12.48 -2.06 -13.92
C TYR A 38 -11.55 -3.04 -13.18
N CYS A 39 -10.76 -2.53 -12.24
CA CYS A 39 -9.89 -3.35 -11.39
C CYS A 39 -9.64 -2.65 -10.05
N MET A 40 -10.20 -3.21 -8.97
CA MET A 40 -10.02 -2.73 -7.59
C MET A 40 -9.56 -3.85 -6.63
N VAL A 41 -9.01 -4.95 -7.16
CA VAL A 41 -8.57 -6.13 -6.38
C VAL A 41 -7.61 -5.75 -5.24
N CYS A 42 -6.73 -4.76 -5.46
CA CYS A 42 -5.82 -4.27 -4.44
C CYS A 42 -6.54 -3.65 -3.23
N ASP A 43 -7.61 -2.89 -3.45
CA ASP A 43 -8.45 -2.33 -2.38
C ASP A 43 -9.28 -3.41 -1.69
N GLU A 44 -9.90 -4.30 -2.45
CA GLU A 44 -10.72 -5.41 -1.94
C GLU A 44 -9.94 -6.25 -0.91
N HIS A 45 -8.65 -6.50 -1.19
CA HIS A 45 -7.77 -7.27 -0.34
C HIS A 45 -6.97 -6.44 0.67
N CYS A 46 -7.08 -5.11 0.67
CA CYS A 46 -6.37 -4.29 1.64
C CYS A 46 -6.98 -4.48 3.04
N PRO A 47 -6.29 -5.13 4.00
CA PRO A 47 -6.86 -5.40 5.33
C PRO A 47 -7.01 -4.12 6.17
N TYR A 48 -6.48 -3.01 5.70
CA TYR A 48 -6.41 -1.74 6.42
C TYR A 48 -7.20 -0.62 5.76
N LYS A 49 -7.90 -0.90 4.66
CA LYS A 49 -8.64 0.11 3.87
C LYS A 49 -7.79 1.35 3.59
N ALA A 50 -6.55 1.07 3.19
CA ALA A 50 -5.52 2.03 2.85
C ALA A 50 -5.43 2.30 1.35
N ILE A 51 -6.37 1.79 0.57
CA ILE A 51 -6.52 2.07 -0.85
C ILE A 51 -7.93 2.64 -1.02
N GLY A 52 -8.03 3.71 -1.80
CA GLY A 52 -9.30 4.28 -2.22
C GLY A 52 -9.39 4.24 -3.74
N SER A 53 -10.38 4.94 -4.29
CA SER A 53 -10.50 5.15 -5.73
C SER A 53 -10.61 6.63 -6.08
N GLU A 54 -10.04 6.98 -7.22
CA GLU A 54 -10.30 8.22 -7.94
C GLU A 54 -10.89 7.86 -9.31
N GLU A 55 -11.88 8.62 -9.77
CA GLU A 55 -12.46 8.38 -11.08
C GLU A 55 -11.53 8.93 -12.18
N HIS A 56 -11.19 8.07 -13.14
CA HIS A 56 -10.45 8.45 -14.33
C HIS A 56 -11.15 7.88 -15.57
N ALA A 57 -11.59 8.76 -16.48
CA ALA A 57 -12.33 8.38 -17.69
C ALA A 57 -13.55 7.46 -17.41
N GLY A 58 -14.28 7.70 -16.30
CA GLY A 58 -15.44 6.89 -15.91
C GLY A 58 -15.09 5.55 -15.24
N VAL A 59 -13.82 5.31 -14.91
CA VAL A 59 -13.34 4.08 -14.27
C VAL A 59 -12.72 4.42 -12.90
N PRO A 60 -13.10 3.73 -11.82
CA PRO A 60 -12.44 3.90 -10.53
C PRO A 60 -11.03 3.32 -10.59
N CYS A 61 -10.04 4.16 -10.28
CA CYS A 61 -8.64 3.80 -10.31
C CYS A 61 -8.04 3.87 -8.90
N PRO A 62 -7.19 2.90 -8.50
CA PRO A 62 -6.72 2.80 -7.13
C PRO A 62 -5.75 3.93 -6.77
N VAL A 63 -5.93 4.49 -5.57
CA VAL A 63 -5.02 5.46 -4.95
C VAL A 63 -4.68 5.04 -3.52
N VAL A 64 -3.40 5.15 -3.14
CA VAL A 64 -2.96 4.73 -1.80
C VAL A 64 -3.10 5.88 -0.81
N ARG A 65 -3.77 5.58 0.31
CA ARG A 65 -3.87 6.44 1.48
C ARG A 65 -2.67 6.22 2.39
N GLU A 66 -1.67 7.08 2.25
CA GLU A 66 -0.40 6.95 2.96
C GLU A 66 -0.54 6.96 4.50
N ASP A 67 -1.56 7.65 5.01
CA ASP A 67 -1.93 7.75 6.42
C ASP A 67 -2.47 6.44 7.03
N ARG A 68 -2.83 5.47 6.19
CA ARG A 68 -3.38 4.16 6.61
C ARG A 68 -2.54 2.98 6.16
N CYS A 69 -1.67 3.17 5.17
CA CYS A 69 -0.87 2.10 4.61
C CYS A 69 0.20 1.63 5.61
N ARG A 70 0.13 0.35 6.00
CA ARG A 70 1.15 -0.28 6.87
C ARG A 70 2.33 -0.87 6.11
N GLY A 71 2.21 -0.99 4.78
CA GLY A 71 3.23 -1.61 3.94
C GLY A 71 3.28 -3.14 4.05
N CYS A 72 2.13 -3.82 4.16
CA CYS A 72 2.08 -5.28 4.35
C CYS A 72 2.29 -6.12 3.08
N GLY A 73 2.29 -5.51 1.88
CA GLY A 73 2.54 -6.23 0.63
C GLY A 73 1.32 -6.89 -0.03
N MET A 74 0.18 -7.00 0.66
CA MET A 74 -0.97 -7.75 0.13
C MET A 74 -1.46 -7.24 -1.24
N CYS A 75 -1.54 -5.92 -1.41
CA CYS A 75 -1.93 -5.29 -2.68
C CYS A 75 -0.98 -5.61 -3.84
N GLU A 76 0.32 -5.73 -3.56
CA GLU A 76 1.32 -6.13 -4.55
C GLU A 76 1.14 -7.60 -4.94
N THR A 77 0.91 -8.48 -3.96
CA THR A 77 0.72 -9.93 -4.18
C THR A 77 -0.51 -10.26 -5.02
N VAL A 78 -1.63 -9.56 -4.80
CA VAL A 78 -2.91 -9.86 -5.47
C VAL A 78 -3.08 -9.14 -6.81
N CYS A 79 -2.13 -8.28 -7.21
CA CYS A 79 -2.28 -7.49 -8.41
C CYS A 79 -2.31 -8.38 -9.67
N PRO A 80 -3.37 -8.34 -10.50
CA PRO A 80 -3.52 -9.22 -11.66
C PRO A 80 -2.76 -8.74 -12.92
N GLY A 81 -1.98 -7.66 -12.81
CA GLY A 81 -1.22 -7.11 -13.94
C GLY A 81 -0.10 -8.05 -14.43
N ASN A 82 0.50 -7.73 -15.58
CA ASN A 82 1.67 -8.43 -16.11
C ASN A 82 2.94 -8.03 -15.32
N GLY A 83 2.97 -8.42 -14.05
CA GLY A 83 3.76 -7.80 -12.99
C GLY A 83 2.91 -6.84 -12.16
N PRO A 84 3.16 -6.70 -10.85
CA PRO A 84 2.29 -5.91 -10.02
C PRO A 84 2.49 -4.41 -10.27
N ALA A 85 1.38 -3.75 -10.59
CA ALA A 85 1.29 -2.32 -10.86
C ALA A 85 1.15 -1.48 -9.59
N ILE A 86 1.18 -2.11 -8.43
CA ILE A 86 1.28 -1.46 -7.12
C ILE A 86 2.44 -2.12 -6.38
N ARG A 87 3.41 -1.31 -5.95
CA ARG A 87 4.66 -1.77 -5.33
C ARG A 87 4.75 -1.28 -3.90
N VAL A 88 5.28 -2.12 -3.01
CA VAL A 88 5.50 -1.80 -1.61
C VAL A 88 6.98 -1.62 -1.35
N GLU A 89 7.39 -0.38 -1.06
CA GLU A 89 8.78 -0.02 -0.85
C GLU A 89 9.04 0.41 0.59
N GLY A 90 10.21 0.06 1.11
CA GLY A 90 10.64 0.46 2.45
C GLY A 90 10.71 1.97 2.57
N ILE A 91 10.23 2.50 3.69
CA ILE A 91 10.27 3.94 3.99
C ILE A 91 11.25 4.23 5.13
N GLN A 92 11.93 5.37 5.04
CA GLN A 92 12.72 5.93 6.14
C GLN A 92 12.41 7.42 6.35
N PRO A 93 12.11 7.85 7.59
CA PRO A 93 11.90 7.01 8.77
C PRO A 93 10.60 6.18 8.68
N GLN A 94 10.51 5.10 9.47
CA GLN A 94 9.24 4.42 9.71
C GLN A 94 8.25 5.38 10.38
N ARG A 95 7.01 5.42 9.88
CA ARG A 95 5.98 6.36 10.35
C ARG A 95 5.07 5.69 11.38
N HIS A 96 4.69 6.44 12.40
CA HIS A 96 3.60 6.06 13.29
C HIS A 96 2.28 6.58 12.70
N LEU A 97 1.33 5.68 12.47
CA LEU A 97 0.02 5.97 11.92
C LEU A 97 -0.93 6.34 13.06
N ALA A 98 -1.81 7.31 12.82
CA ALA A 98 -2.90 7.62 13.74
C ALA A 98 -3.93 6.47 13.77
N ASP A 99 -4.75 6.46 14.81
CA ASP A 99 -5.86 5.50 14.98
C ASP A 99 -6.95 5.65 13.91
#